data_AF-A0A919BQK0-F1
#
_entry.id   AF-A0A919BQK0-F1
#
_cell.length_a   1.000
_cell.length_b   1.000
_cell.length_c   1.000
_cell.angle_alpha   90.00
_cell.angle_beta   90.00
_cell.angle_gamma   90.00
#
_symmetry.space_group_name_H-M   'P 1'
#
loop_
_entity.id
_entity.type
_entity.pdbx_description
1 polymer ?
#
loop_
_entity_poly.entity_id
_entity_poly.type
_entity_poly.pdbx_seq_one_letter_code
_entity_poly.pdbx_strand_id
1 'polypeptide(L)'
;MADTARMGDHDTVRTRLRAALCADDPWTALYALDTGRPGPFAGAVEEMYRSDPDRAAFGRHLTWFLKRLGEAGDELLKRLFVERTFAPAERQDVLRAAVDRGLRLPAEALRAYARLSPAPGGTAPDADGPPAPELVDALGLSGDPSFAPRLGALLGDPSAPRGRAALALGRLGARAWTVPIAEGLFEVTGLDRAAFAVALELMGDRAAVPHLLRRLAESREERVHDVHHALVRLTGRDPLLPEGARGAAYAAAVRAAWADGRTEPARPGVRDLVVDSGTRARFRVEEGAGRIRVDFDPPAPGSSWPRWDRSLTFDGKPLYRVGSVCGTCELGLSLLGWPDGEASRVAARMRGRLADLHRLDAALLADWSPVLGELATGHYRALLLDLPLERVTDPARSWWHRRAAARPPEEDESYAEEARPEDAWPGVAHLQLPTPVPGARVPATYGALLPSQPPEALDPATVARHAAAVAAGERPAAVVLGWVDDRYVEARDEERWLVGVVLDGHHRLAAYAAAGVPARVLWISCLDGGPTEDGGLEGLAELSAAYAVRA
;
A
#
# COMPACT_ATOMS: atom_id res chain seq x y z
N MET A 1 -24.36 22.81 34.79
CA MET A 1 -22.98 22.71 35.32
C MET A 1 -22.01 21.99 34.36
N ALA A 2 -22.43 20.95 33.63
CA ALA A 2 -21.57 20.31 32.63
C ALA A 2 -21.27 21.21 31.39
N ASP A 3 -22.25 21.97 30.89
CA ASP A 3 -22.07 22.86 29.73
C ASP A 3 -21.16 24.06 30.02
N THR A 4 -21.25 24.64 31.22
CA THR A 4 -20.41 25.78 31.62
C THR A 4 -18.94 25.41 31.77
N ALA A 5 -18.65 24.18 32.22
CA ALA A 5 -17.27 23.67 32.30
C ALA A 5 -16.72 23.33 30.89
N ARG A 6 -17.57 22.81 30.00
CA ARG A 6 -17.22 22.47 28.63
C ARG A 6 -16.95 23.70 27.75
N MET A 7 -17.67 24.80 28.01
CA MET A 7 -17.48 26.08 27.31
C MET A 7 -16.17 26.78 27.72
N GLY A 8 -15.79 26.73 29.00
CA GLY A 8 -14.50 27.29 29.46
C GLY A 8 -13.27 26.56 28.93
N ASP A 9 -13.37 25.25 28.69
CA ASP A 9 -12.30 24.42 28.10
C ASP A 9 -12.08 24.77 26.62
N HIS A 10 -13.17 24.93 25.86
CA HIS A 10 -13.12 25.29 24.44
C HIS A 10 -12.50 26.67 24.19
N ASP A 11 -12.92 27.71 24.93
CA ASP A 11 -12.34 29.06 24.79
C ASP A 11 -10.84 29.10 25.13
N THR A 12 -10.43 28.29 26.11
CA THR A 12 -9.03 28.14 26.51
C THR A 12 -8.21 27.49 25.39
N VAL A 13 -8.72 26.38 24.82
CA VAL A 13 -8.06 25.67 23.70
C VAL A 13 -7.93 26.59 22.49
N ARG A 14 -8.98 27.33 22.14
CA ARG A 14 -8.97 28.30 21.04
C ARG A 14 -7.91 29.38 21.23
N THR A 15 -7.83 29.97 22.42
CA THR A 15 -6.86 31.02 22.73
C THR A 15 -5.43 30.52 22.60
N ARG A 16 -5.15 29.31 23.10
CA ARG A 16 -3.83 28.67 22.97
C ARG A 16 -3.48 28.34 21.53
N LEU A 17 -4.44 27.79 20.77
CA LEU A 17 -4.27 27.46 19.36
C LEU A 17 -3.93 28.70 18.54
N ARG A 18 -4.68 29.80 18.73
CA ARG A 18 -4.40 31.08 18.08
C ARG A 18 -3.02 31.61 18.44
N ALA A 19 -2.63 31.58 19.72
CA ALA A 19 -1.31 32.03 20.17
C ALA A 19 -0.17 31.23 19.53
N ALA A 20 -0.31 29.90 19.45
CA ALA A 20 0.66 29.01 18.80
C ALA A 20 0.80 29.30 17.31
N LEU A 21 -0.31 29.49 16.60
CA LEU A 21 -0.29 29.84 15.17
C LEU A 21 0.29 31.24 14.91
N CYS A 22 0.01 32.22 15.78
CA CYS A 22 0.65 33.54 15.72
C CYS A 22 2.17 33.48 15.96
N ALA A 23 2.65 32.48 16.70
CA ALA A 23 4.07 32.24 16.95
C ALA A 23 4.74 31.36 15.87
N ASP A 24 4.02 30.94 14.83
CA ASP A 24 4.45 29.96 13.83
C ASP A 24 4.96 28.65 14.46
N ASP A 25 4.33 28.25 15.58
CA ASP A 25 4.61 27.01 16.31
C ASP A 25 3.45 26.01 16.14
N PRO A 26 3.35 25.33 14.98
CA PRO A 26 2.30 24.36 14.72
C PRO A 26 2.39 23.13 15.63
N TRP A 27 3.56 22.87 16.23
CA TRP A 27 3.80 21.72 17.10
C TRP A 27 3.13 21.88 18.45
N THR A 28 3.22 23.06 19.06
CA THR A 28 2.46 23.35 20.29
C THR A 28 0.95 23.21 20.06
N ALA A 29 0.47 23.60 18.88
CA ALA A 29 -0.92 23.38 18.49
C ALA A 29 -1.27 21.89 18.29
N LEU A 30 -0.35 21.09 17.76
CA LEU A 30 -0.51 19.64 17.63
C LEU A 30 -0.50 18.94 19.00
N TYR A 31 0.39 19.31 19.92
CA TYR A 31 0.40 18.73 21.27
C TYR A 31 -0.93 18.97 22.00
N ALA A 32 -1.63 20.06 21.69
CA ALA A 32 -2.97 20.31 22.22
C ALA A 32 -4.05 19.35 21.66
N LEU A 33 -3.85 18.74 20.48
CA LEU A 33 -4.68 17.64 19.98
C LEU A 33 -4.47 16.36 20.81
N ASP A 34 -3.23 16.04 21.13
CA ASP A 34 -2.86 14.83 21.91
C ASP A 34 -3.25 14.94 23.39
N THR A 35 -3.24 16.16 23.95
CA THR A 35 -3.49 16.41 25.39
C THR A 35 -4.91 16.89 25.70
N GLY A 36 -5.72 17.25 24.69
CA GLY A 36 -7.12 17.67 24.83
C GLY A 36 -8.13 16.58 24.47
N ARG A 37 -9.39 16.71 24.92
CA ARG A 37 -10.48 15.90 24.32
C ARG A 37 -10.66 16.39 22.87
N PRO A 38 -10.84 15.51 21.86
CA PRO A 38 -10.97 15.90 20.45
C PRO A 38 -12.10 16.90 20.17
N GLY A 39 -13.17 16.88 20.98
CA GLY A 39 -14.33 17.76 20.84
C GLY A 39 -14.03 19.26 21.02
N PRO A 40 -13.48 19.70 22.17
CA PRO A 40 -13.03 21.07 22.39
C PRO A 40 -12.09 21.58 21.28
N PHE A 41 -11.13 20.78 20.84
CA PHE A 41 -10.20 21.18 19.79
C PHE A 41 -10.88 21.31 18.42
N ALA A 42 -11.72 20.34 18.04
CA ALA A 42 -12.49 20.41 16.80
C ALA A 42 -13.39 21.67 16.75
N GLY A 43 -14.06 21.99 17.87
CA GLY A 43 -14.85 23.22 17.98
C GLY A 43 -14.00 24.49 17.90
N ALA A 44 -12.78 24.48 18.45
CA ALA A 44 -11.87 25.62 18.37
C ALA A 44 -11.37 25.85 16.94
N VAL A 45 -10.95 24.79 16.24
CA VAL A 45 -10.55 24.86 14.83
C VAL A 45 -11.70 25.33 13.96
N GLU A 46 -12.92 24.81 14.18
CA GLU A 46 -14.13 25.22 13.47
C GLU A 46 -14.43 26.71 13.65
N GLU A 47 -14.40 27.21 14.88
CA GLU A 47 -14.64 28.62 15.15
C GLU A 47 -13.54 29.52 14.57
N MET A 48 -12.28 29.08 14.65
CA MET A 48 -11.18 29.79 14.00
C MET A 48 -11.39 29.87 12.49
N TYR A 49 -11.82 28.78 11.86
CA TYR A 49 -12.12 28.77 10.42
C TYR A 49 -13.24 29.75 10.05
N ARG A 50 -14.27 29.91 10.89
CA ARG A 50 -15.43 30.76 10.57
C ARG A 50 -15.24 32.23 10.89
N SER A 51 -14.63 32.52 12.03
CA SER A 51 -14.75 33.83 12.67
C SER A 51 -13.41 34.51 12.94
N ASP A 52 -12.28 33.82 12.77
CA ASP A 52 -10.98 34.40 13.06
C ASP A 52 -10.58 35.43 11.98
N PRO A 53 -10.08 36.62 12.38
CA PRO A 53 -9.67 37.67 11.45
C PRO A 53 -8.45 37.29 10.60
N ASP A 54 -7.59 36.40 11.09
CA ASP A 54 -6.34 35.96 10.46
C ASP A 54 -6.47 34.56 9.85
N ARG A 55 -7.69 34.02 9.74
CA ARG A 55 -7.94 32.66 9.24
C ARG A 55 -7.30 32.37 7.87
N ALA A 56 -7.18 33.37 7.00
CA ALA A 56 -6.52 33.22 5.71
C ALA A 56 -5.02 32.92 5.86
N ALA A 57 -4.35 33.55 6.83
CA ALA A 57 -2.95 33.25 7.17
C ALA A 57 -2.81 31.87 7.80
N PHE A 58 -3.83 31.42 8.54
CA PHE A 58 -3.83 30.12 9.22
C PHE A 58 -4.36 28.95 8.37
N GLY A 59 -4.90 29.20 7.18
CA GLY A 59 -5.68 28.22 6.40
C GLY A 59 -4.99 26.87 6.20
N ARG A 60 -3.68 26.87 5.90
CA ARG A 60 -2.88 25.64 5.76
C ARG A 60 -2.84 24.79 7.04
N HIS A 61 -2.72 25.44 8.20
CA HIS A 61 -2.64 24.76 9.48
C HIS A 61 -4.04 24.30 9.91
N LEU A 62 -5.05 25.14 9.73
CA LEU A 62 -6.44 24.79 10.05
C LEU A 62 -6.92 23.58 9.26
N THR A 63 -6.67 23.53 7.95
CA THR A 63 -6.99 22.36 7.13
C THR A 63 -6.17 21.12 7.53
N TRP A 64 -4.91 21.29 7.91
CA TRP A 64 -4.09 20.20 8.44
C TRP A 64 -4.64 19.63 9.75
N PHE A 65 -5.04 20.49 10.70
CA PHE A 65 -5.70 20.05 11.94
C PHE A 65 -7.00 19.30 11.66
N LEU A 66 -7.83 19.79 10.73
CA LEU A 66 -9.04 19.09 10.31
C LEU A 66 -8.73 17.68 9.80
N LYS A 67 -7.66 17.49 9.02
CA LYS A 67 -7.24 16.15 8.55
C LYS A 67 -6.84 15.21 9.71
N ARG A 68 -6.30 15.75 10.81
CA ARG A 68 -5.89 14.98 12.00
C ARG A 68 -7.06 14.62 12.94
N LEU A 69 -8.18 15.34 12.86
CA LEU A 69 -9.37 15.12 13.69
C LEU A 69 -10.22 13.91 13.27
N GLY A 70 -9.82 13.16 12.24
CA GLY A 70 -10.54 11.99 11.75
C GLY A 70 -11.96 12.33 11.28
N GLU A 71 -12.95 11.50 11.65
CA GLU A 71 -14.35 11.67 11.23
C GLU A 71 -14.95 13.03 11.60
N ALA A 72 -14.59 13.57 12.77
CA ALA A 72 -15.07 14.89 13.19
C ALA A 72 -14.55 16.01 12.27
N GLY A 73 -13.29 15.89 11.83
CA GLY A 73 -12.70 16.79 10.84
C GLY A 73 -13.31 16.64 9.45
N ASP A 74 -13.66 15.41 9.05
CA ASP A 74 -14.28 15.14 7.75
C ASP A 74 -15.68 15.78 7.63
N GLU A 75 -16.49 15.69 8.69
CA GLU A 75 -17.80 16.36 8.74
C GLU A 75 -17.68 17.88 8.76
N LEU A 76 -16.62 18.41 9.38
CA LEU A 76 -16.29 19.84 9.33
C LEU A 76 -15.94 20.30 7.93
N LEU A 77 -15.04 19.59 7.23
CA LEU A 77 -14.63 19.90 5.87
C LEU A 77 -15.84 19.94 4.91
N LYS A 78 -16.76 18.97 5.01
CA LYS A 78 -17.99 18.95 4.21
C LYS A 78 -18.86 20.19 4.46
N ARG A 79 -19.06 20.58 5.71
CA ARG A 79 -19.85 21.77 6.08
C ARG A 79 -19.19 23.06 5.60
N LEU A 80 -17.89 23.20 5.85
CA LEU A 80 -17.11 24.38 5.44
C LEU A 80 -17.10 24.56 3.91
N PHE A 81 -17.08 23.48 3.13
CA PHE A 81 -17.09 23.58 1.67
C PHE A 81 -18.40 24.18 1.10
N VAL A 82 -19.53 23.94 1.77
CA VAL A 82 -20.85 24.44 1.35
C VAL A 82 -21.05 25.92 1.74
N GLU A 83 -20.26 26.42 2.69
CA GLU A 83 -20.32 27.79 3.19
C GLU A 83 -19.96 28.80 2.09
N ARG A 84 -20.91 29.69 1.75
CA ARG A 84 -20.77 30.62 0.62
C ARG A 84 -20.03 31.92 0.97
N THR A 85 -19.76 32.15 2.24
CA THR A 85 -19.11 33.36 2.76
C THR A 85 -17.59 33.34 2.58
N PHE A 86 -17.00 32.17 2.30
CA PHE A 86 -15.56 32.02 2.11
C PHE A 86 -15.08 32.52 0.75
N ALA A 87 -13.90 33.15 0.77
CA ALA A 87 -13.18 33.56 -0.43
C ALA A 87 -12.81 32.32 -1.29
N PRO A 88 -12.55 32.50 -2.60
CA PRO A 88 -12.18 31.39 -3.49
C PRO A 88 -10.96 30.57 -3.01
N ALA A 89 -9.93 31.24 -2.49
CA ALA A 89 -8.71 30.59 -1.98
C ALA A 89 -9.00 29.72 -0.73
N GLU A 90 -9.76 30.25 0.23
CA GLU A 90 -10.16 29.50 1.44
C GLU A 90 -10.96 28.24 1.06
N ARG A 91 -11.86 28.35 0.08
CA ARG A 91 -12.61 27.20 -0.44
C ARG A 91 -11.74 26.21 -1.20
N GLN A 92 -10.67 26.66 -1.86
CA GLN A 92 -9.69 25.79 -2.51
C GLN A 92 -8.92 24.96 -1.48
N ASP A 93 -8.52 25.55 -0.35
CA ASP A 93 -7.84 24.81 0.72
C ASP A 93 -8.75 23.75 1.35
N VAL A 94 -10.02 24.09 1.61
CA VAL A 94 -11.03 23.12 2.09
C VAL A 94 -11.23 22.01 1.06
N LEU A 95 -11.34 22.35 -0.23
CA LEU A 95 -11.50 21.38 -1.32
C LEU A 95 -10.31 20.42 -1.39
N ARG A 96 -9.08 20.95 -1.33
CA ARG A 96 -7.85 20.15 -1.33
C ARG A 96 -7.82 19.19 -0.14
N ALA A 97 -8.10 19.69 1.05
CA ALA A 97 -8.15 18.86 2.26
C ALA A 97 -9.24 17.77 2.17
N ALA A 98 -10.42 18.10 1.64
CA ALA A 98 -11.50 17.14 1.41
C ALA A 98 -11.13 16.08 0.37
N VAL A 99 -10.44 16.47 -0.71
CA VAL A 99 -9.92 15.54 -1.73
C VAL A 99 -8.88 14.61 -1.14
N ASP A 100 -7.90 15.11 -0.41
CA ASP A 100 -6.86 14.29 0.25
C ASP A 100 -7.46 13.27 1.23
N ARG A 101 -8.59 13.63 1.86
CA ARG A 101 -9.36 12.76 2.75
C ARG A 101 -10.33 11.83 2.00
N GLY A 102 -10.43 11.94 0.67
CA GLY A 102 -11.31 11.12 -0.17
C GLY A 102 -12.81 11.41 0.04
N LEU A 103 -13.16 12.61 0.50
CA LEU A 103 -14.53 12.92 0.89
C LEU A 103 -15.45 13.11 -0.31
N ARG A 104 -16.68 12.58 -0.20
CA ARG A 104 -17.75 12.86 -1.15
C ARG A 104 -18.42 14.18 -0.80
N LEU A 105 -18.17 15.21 -1.60
CA LEU A 105 -18.78 16.52 -1.45
C LEU A 105 -20.13 16.61 -2.21
N PRO A 106 -21.09 17.42 -1.75
CA PRO A 106 -22.39 17.56 -2.42
C PRO A 106 -22.24 18.07 -3.87
N ALA A 107 -22.89 17.40 -4.81
CA ALA A 107 -22.79 17.73 -6.24
C ALA A 107 -23.20 19.18 -6.56
N GLU A 108 -24.25 19.70 -5.92
CA GLU A 108 -24.67 21.10 -6.12
C GLU A 108 -23.64 22.11 -5.65
N ALA A 109 -22.93 21.82 -4.55
CA ALA A 109 -21.85 22.67 -4.06
C ALA A 109 -20.67 22.66 -5.04
N LEU A 110 -20.33 21.49 -5.58
CA LEU A 110 -19.30 21.35 -6.62
C LEU A 110 -19.68 22.08 -7.92
N ARG A 111 -20.95 22.02 -8.35
CA ARG A 111 -21.44 22.81 -9.51
C ARG A 111 -21.34 24.31 -9.27
N ALA A 112 -21.73 24.76 -8.08
CA ALA A 112 -21.61 26.17 -7.71
C ALA A 112 -20.15 26.62 -7.71
N TYR A 113 -19.25 25.83 -7.12
CA TYR A 113 -17.81 26.12 -7.11
C TYR A 113 -17.23 26.12 -8.52
N ALA A 114 -17.57 25.13 -9.35
CA ALA A 114 -17.09 25.01 -10.73
C ALA A 114 -17.48 26.18 -11.65
N ARG A 115 -18.60 26.87 -11.36
CA ARG A 115 -19.02 28.10 -12.07
C ARG A 115 -18.24 29.34 -11.63
N LEU A 116 -17.72 29.31 -10.40
CA LEU A 116 -16.93 30.39 -9.80
C LEU A 116 -15.42 30.18 -9.98
N SER A 117 -15.01 29.01 -10.49
CA SER A 117 -13.65 28.52 -10.38
C SER A 117 -12.67 29.44 -11.10
N PRO A 118 -11.67 30.00 -10.39
CA PRO A 118 -10.56 30.73 -10.99
C PRO A 118 -9.59 29.77 -11.69
N ALA A 119 -8.84 30.28 -12.67
CA ALA A 119 -7.70 29.59 -13.26
C ALA A 119 -6.62 29.26 -12.20
N PRO A 120 -5.76 28.26 -12.41
CA PRO A 120 -4.68 27.96 -11.47
C PRO A 120 -3.76 29.18 -11.31
N GLY A 121 -3.56 29.64 -10.07
CA GLY A 121 -2.62 30.73 -9.75
C GLY A 121 -3.23 32.04 -9.22
N GLY A 122 -4.54 32.12 -8.96
CA GLY A 122 -5.13 33.24 -8.22
C GLY A 122 -5.22 34.58 -8.96
N THR A 123 -5.05 34.59 -10.28
CA THR A 123 -5.37 35.77 -11.11
C THR A 123 -6.85 35.81 -11.51
N ALA A 124 -7.32 37.01 -11.86
CA ALA A 124 -8.70 37.41 -12.12
C ALA A 124 -9.53 36.41 -12.96
N PRO A 125 -10.89 36.44 -12.85
CA PRO A 125 -11.79 35.52 -13.54
C PRO A 125 -11.92 35.84 -15.03
N ASP A 126 -10.85 35.62 -15.80
CA ASP A 126 -10.95 35.40 -17.24
C ASP A 126 -11.08 33.89 -17.47
N ALA A 127 -12.25 33.49 -17.99
CA ALA A 127 -12.86 32.17 -17.88
C ALA A 127 -12.26 31.06 -18.75
N ASP A 128 -11.04 31.22 -19.26
CA ASP A 128 -10.46 30.35 -20.30
C ASP A 128 -9.34 29.42 -19.80
N GLY A 129 -9.03 29.41 -18.50
CA GLY A 129 -8.04 28.51 -17.90
C GLY A 129 -8.59 27.11 -17.58
N PRO A 130 -7.75 26.05 -17.62
CA PRO A 130 -8.16 24.71 -17.22
C PRO A 130 -8.61 24.69 -15.74
N PRO A 131 -9.55 23.81 -15.36
CA PRO A 131 -10.00 23.71 -13.97
C PRO A 131 -8.85 23.28 -13.06
N ALA A 132 -8.89 23.75 -11.80
CA ALA A 132 -7.95 23.31 -10.78
C ALA A 132 -7.95 21.76 -10.64
N PRO A 133 -6.78 21.12 -10.55
CA PRO A 133 -6.64 19.66 -10.37
C PRO A 133 -7.52 19.08 -9.26
N GLU A 134 -7.67 19.79 -8.14
CA GLU A 134 -8.47 19.38 -6.98
C GLU A 134 -9.97 19.37 -7.29
N LEU A 135 -10.44 20.31 -8.13
CA LEU A 135 -11.83 20.29 -8.58
C LEU A 135 -12.09 19.04 -9.42
N VAL A 136 -11.18 18.68 -10.33
CA VAL A 136 -11.31 17.49 -11.16
C VAL A 136 -11.40 16.22 -10.30
N ASP A 137 -10.53 16.08 -9.29
CA ASP A 137 -10.60 14.96 -8.36
C ASP A 137 -11.91 14.93 -7.56
N ALA A 138 -12.35 16.07 -7.03
CA ALA A 138 -13.58 16.16 -6.25
C ALA A 138 -14.83 15.82 -7.07
N LEU A 139 -14.89 16.23 -8.34
CA LEU A 139 -15.94 15.83 -9.27
C LEU A 139 -15.96 14.30 -9.44
N GLY A 140 -14.78 13.68 -9.58
CA GLY A 140 -14.64 12.22 -9.65
C GLY A 140 -15.07 11.48 -8.38
N LEU A 141 -14.79 12.05 -7.21
CA LEU A 141 -15.16 11.47 -5.91
C LEU A 141 -16.64 11.63 -5.56
N SER A 142 -17.33 12.59 -6.16
CA SER A 142 -18.73 12.91 -5.83
C SER A 142 -19.69 11.73 -5.99
N GLY A 143 -19.39 10.79 -6.89
CA GLY A 143 -20.29 9.72 -7.29
C GLY A 143 -21.47 10.18 -8.15
N ASP A 144 -21.52 11.45 -8.57
CA ASP A 144 -22.56 11.97 -9.45
C ASP A 144 -22.16 11.81 -10.93
N PRO A 145 -22.81 10.92 -11.70
CA PRO A 145 -22.45 10.64 -13.08
C PRO A 145 -22.69 11.84 -14.02
N SER A 146 -23.46 12.85 -13.62
CA SER A 146 -23.70 14.05 -14.44
C SER A 146 -22.43 14.87 -14.67
N PHE A 147 -21.35 14.65 -13.91
CA PHE A 147 -20.06 15.28 -14.15
C PHE A 147 -19.24 14.62 -15.27
N ALA A 148 -19.59 13.42 -15.70
CA ALA A 148 -18.81 12.68 -16.70
C ALA A 148 -18.63 13.45 -18.03
N PRO A 149 -19.64 14.12 -18.61
CA PRO A 149 -19.44 14.92 -19.82
C PRO A 149 -18.43 16.05 -19.65
N ARG A 150 -18.46 16.74 -18.51
CA ARG A 150 -17.51 17.83 -18.20
C ARG A 150 -16.09 17.31 -18.03
N LEU A 151 -15.92 16.20 -17.31
CA LEU A 151 -14.62 15.55 -17.13
C LEU A 151 -14.07 15.01 -18.45
N GLY A 152 -14.93 14.42 -19.28
CA GLY A 152 -14.56 13.89 -20.58
C GLY A 152 -14.09 14.96 -21.57
N ALA A 153 -14.68 16.17 -21.53
CA ALA A 153 -14.20 17.30 -22.33
C ALA A 153 -12.72 17.65 -22.03
N LEU A 154 -12.26 17.45 -20.79
CA LEU A 154 -10.88 17.73 -20.40
C LEU A 154 -9.87 16.76 -21.03
N LEU A 155 -10.28 15.55 -21.46
CA LEU A 155 -9.37 14.58 -22.06
C LEU A 155 -8.75 15.09 -23.37
N GLY A 156 -9.47 15.94 -24.10
CA GLY A 156 -9.04 16.52 -25.38
C GLY A 156 -8.31 17.86 -25.27
N ASP A 157 -8.19 18.43 -24.07
CA ASP A 157 -7.55 19.72 -23.83
C ASP A 157 -6.10 19.50 -23.33
N PRO A 158 -5.06 19.87 -24.11
CA PRO A 158 -3.67 19.71 -23.71
C PRO A 158 -3.27 20.55 -22.49
N SER A 159 -4.00 21.63 -22.18
CA SER A 159 -3.75 22.48 -21.01
C SER A 159 -4.42 21.94 -19.74
N ALA A 160 -5.41 21.06 -19.89
CA ALA A 160 -6.13 20.46 -18.78
C ALA A 160 -5.31 19.36 -18.07
N PRO A 161 -5.62 19.06 -16.79
CA PRO A 161 -5.01 17.95 -16.07
C PRO A 161 -5.60 16.60 -16.57
N ARG A 162 -5.26 16.21 -17.80
CA ARG A 162 -5.84 15.06 -18.53
C ARG A 162 -5.78 13.76 -17.72
N GLY A 163 -4.63 13.45 -17.12
CA GLY A 163 -4.49 12.26 -16.28
C GLY A 163 -5.47 12.23 -15.10
N ARG A 164 -5.67 13.36 -14.42
CA ARG A 164 -6.67 13.47 -13.34
C ARG A 164 -8.10 13.35 -13.87
N ALA A 165 -8.39 13.90 -15.04
CA ALA A 165 -9.71 13.77 -15.65
C ALA A 165 -10.04 12.30 -15.96
N ALA A 166 -9.08 11.55 -16.52
CA ALA A 166 -9.23 10.11 -16.75
C ALA A 166 -9.47 9.35 -15.43
N LEU A 167 -8.66 9.60 -14.39
CA LEU A 167 -8.84 8.98 -13.08
C LEU A 167 -10.19 9.34 -12.44
N ALA A 168 -10.64 10.58 -12.56
CA ALA A 168 -11.93 11.04 -12.06
C ALA A 168 -13.09 10.32 -12.75
N LEU A 169 -13.03 10.15 -14.08
CA LEU A 169 -13.97 9.32 -14.82
C LEU A 169 -13.94 7.87 -14.34
N GLY A 170 -12.74 7.32 -14.11
CA GLY A 170 -12.51 5.98 -13.56
C GLY A 170 -13.24 5.78 -12.23
N ARG A 171 -13.08 6.72 -11.30
CA ARG A 171 -13.74 6.72 -9.98
C ARG A 171 -15.27 6.81 -10.08
N LEU A 172 -15.80 7.54 -11.07
CA LEU A 172 -17.24 7.60 -11.34
C LEU A 172 -17.80 6.32 -12.00
N GLY A 173 -16.94 5.43 -12.52
CA GLY A 173 -17.38 4.29 -13.31
C GLY A 173 -18.07 4.69 -14.62
N ALA A 174 -17.68 5.83 -15.20
CA ALA A 174 -18.31 6.41 -16.38
C ALA A 174 -17.94 5.66 -17.68
N ARG A 175 -18.45 4.44 -17.86
CA ARG A 175 -18.12 3.52 -18.99
C ARG A 175 -18.33 4.07 -20.40
N ALA A 176 -19.17 5.10 -20.56
CA ALA A 176 -19.29 5.82 -21.83
C ALA A 176 -17.95 6.43 -22.30
N TRP A 177 -17.00 6.64 -21.37
CA TRP A 177 -15.68 7.20 -21.63
C TRP A 177 -14.56 6.15 -21.75
N THR A 178 -14.87 4.85 -21.65
CA THR A 178 -13.88 3.77 -21.79
C THR A 178 -13.10 3.89 -23.10
N VAL A 179 -13.81 3.97 -24.23
CA VAL A 179 -13.18 4.07 -25.56
C VAL A 179 -12.43 5.40 -25.74
N PRO A 180 -13.02 6.57 -25.43
CA PRO A 180 -12.29 7.84 -25.47
C PRO A 180 -10.98 7.86 -24.67
N ILE A 181 -10.97 7.29 -23.45
CA ILE A 181 -9.75 7.18 -22.64
C ILE A 181 -8.77 6.22 -23.32
N ALA A 182 -9.23 5.08 -23.82
CA ALA A 182 -8.35 4.09 -24.44
C ALA A 182 -7.73 4.57 -25.77
N GLU A 183 -8.43 5.41 -26.53
CA GLU A 183 -7.90 6.09 -27.71
C GLU A 183 -6.94 7.22 -27.32
N GLY A 184 -7.22 7.96 -26.25
CA GLY A 184 -6.34 9.00 -25.75
C GLY A 184 -4.97 8.50 -25.24
N LEU A 185 -4.81 7.19 -24.95
CA LEU A 185 -3.53 6.58 -24.56
C LEU A 185 -2.40 6.79 -25.60
N PHE A 186 -2.75 7.02 -26.86
CA PHE A 186 -1.79 7.27 -27.95
C PHE A 186 -1.28 8.73 -27.94
N GLU A 187 -2.01 9.65 -27.29
CA GLU A 187 -1.76 11.10 -27.28
C GLU A 187 -1.17 11.62 -25.96
N VAL A 188 -0.97 10.73 -24.98
CA VAL A 188 -0.44 11.07 -23.65
C VAL A 188 0.90 10.38 -23.38
N THR A 189 1.74 11.03 -22.57
CA THR A 189 3.05 10.50 -22.16
C THR A 189 3.24 10.58 -20.64
N GLY A 190 4.32 9.97 -20.13
CA GLY A 190 4.66 10.06 -18.72
C GLY A 190 3.54 9.58 -17.78
N LEU A 191 3.26 10.38 -16.74
CA LEU A 191 2.27 10.07 -15.71
C LEU A 191 0.83 10.10 -16.23
N ASP A 192 0.50 10.93 -17.23
CA ASP A 192 -0.84 10.94 -17.83
C ASP A 192 -1.17 9.60 -18.47
N ARG A 193 -0.19 8.96 -19.12
CA ARG A 193 -0.39 7.62 -19.70
C ARG A 193 -0.69 6.57 -18.65
N ALA A 194 0.06 6.58 -17.55
CA ALA A 194 -0.19 5.70 -16.41
C ALA A 194 -1.60 5.97 -15.85
N ALA A 195 -1.98 7.24 -15.70
CA ALA A 195 -3.31 7.63 -15.22
C ALA A 195 -4.44 7.14 -16.14
N PHE A 196 -4.27 7.20 -17.46
CA PHE A 196 -5.23 6.68 -18.43
C PHE A 196 -5.37 5.17 -18.35
N ALA A 197 -4.26 4.43 -18.28
CA ALA A 197 -4.30 2.97 -18.16
C ALA A 197 -4.96 2.53 -16.82
N VAL A 198 -4.62 3.21 -15.72
CA VAL A 198 -5.24 2.95 -14.42
C VAL A 198 -6.72 3.33 -14.40
N ALA A 199 -7.12 4.41 -15.09
CA ALA A 199 -8.53 4.76 -15.23
C ALA A 199 -9.33 3.65 -15.92
N LEU A 200 -8.80 3.05 -16.99
CA LEU A 200 -9.45 1.93 -17.68
C LEU A 200 -9.58 0.69 -16.80
N GLU A 201 -8.59 0.44 -15.94
CA GLU A 201 -8.67 -0.62 -14.93
C GLU A 201 -9.77 -0.34 -13.89
N LEU A 202 -9.82 0.89 -13.36
CA LEU A 202 -10.87 1.31 -12.41
C LEU A 202 -12.28 1.20 -12.99
N MET A 203 -12.44 1.46 -14.30
CA MET A 203 -13.73 1.28 -15.00
C MET A 203 -14.20 -0.18 -15.02
N GLY A 204 -13.27 -1.13 -15.02
CA GLY A 204 -13.57 -2.56 -15.12
C GLY A 204 -14.30 -2.94 -16.43
N ASP A 205 -14.15 -2.13 -17.48
CA ASP A 205 -14.88 -2.29 -18.75
C ASP A 205 -13.99 -2.96 -19.81
N ARG A 206 -14.39 -4.17 -20.23
CA ARG A 206 -13.65 -4.96 -21.23
C ARG A 206 -13.61 -4.31 -22.61
N ALA A 207 -14.41 -3.27 -22.87
CA ALA A 207 -14.31 -2.48 -24.10
C ALA A 207 -12.91 -1.85 -24.29
N ALA A 208 -12.13 -1.66 -23.21
CA ALA A 208 -10.76 -1.17 -23.30
C ALA A 208 -9.76 -2.19 -23.89
N VAL A 209 -10.03 -3.49 -23.79
CA VAL A 209 -9.06 -4.56 -24.06
C VAL A 209 -8.49 -4.51 -25.49
N PRO A 210 -9.30 -4.36 -26.57
CA PRO A 210 -8.76 -4.27 -27.92
C PRO A 210 -7.81 -3.08 -28.13
N HIS A 211 -8.08 -1.96 -27.47
CA HIS A 211 -7.27 -0.75 -27.55
C HIS A 211 -5.95 -0.89 -26.79
N LEU A 212 -5.98 -1.53 -25.61
CA LEU A 212 -4.78 -1.83 -24.82
C LEU A 212 -3.85 -2.82 -25.56
N LEU A 213 -4.41 -3.85 -26.19
CA LEU A 213 -3.66 -4.79 -27.03
C LEU A 213 -3.03 -4.07 -28.24
N ARG A 214 -3.81 -3.26 -28.96
CA ARG A 214 -3.31 -2.42 -30.06
C ARG A 214 -2.17 -1.51 -29.59
N ARG A 215 -2.32 -0.88 -28.41
CA ARG A 215 -1.29 0.00 -27.84
C ARG A 215 0.01 -0.75 -27.57
N LEU A 216 -0.05 -1.97 -27.03
CA LEU A 216 1.15 -2.79 -26.85
C LEU A 216 1.81 -3.11 -28.19
N ALA A 217 1.03 -3.48 -29.20
CA ALA A 217 1.55 -3.86 -30.53
C ALA A 217 2.21 -2.69 -31.28
N GLU A 218 1.65 -1.48 -31.19
CA GLU A 218 2.13 -0.30 -31.92
C GLU A 218 3.21 0.50 -31.17
N SER A 219 3.24 0.41 -29.83
CA SER A 219 4.22 1.11 -29.01
C SER A 219 5.56 0.40 -28.97
N ARG A 220 6.66 1.17 -29.00
CA ARG A 220 8.02 0.68 -28.69
C ARG A 220 8.53 1.13 -27.32
N GLU A 221 7.68 1.75 -26.51
CA GLU A 221 8.09 2.27 -25.21
C GLU A 221 8.37 1.16 -24.20
N GLU A 222 9.32 1.39 -23.30
CA GLU A 222 9.66 0.44 -22.23
C GLU A 222 8.63 0.43 -21.10
N ARG A 223 7.98 1.56 -20.82
CA ARG A 223 6.98 1.69 -19.76
C ARG A 223 5.64 1.10 -20.20
N VAL A 224 5.51 -0.22 -20.12
CA VAL A 224 4.30 -0.97 -20.48
C VAL A 224 3.55 -1.57 -19.29
N HIS A 225 4.09 -1.42 -18.07
CA HIS A 225 3.54 -2.02 -16.86
C HIS A 225 2.05 -1.71 -16.68
N ASP A 226 1.63 -0.45 -16.74
CA ASP A 226 0.22 -0.10 -16.47
C ASP A 226 -0.74 -0.66 -17.52
N VAL A 227 -0.32 -0.72 -18.78
CA VAL A 227 -1.12 -1.33 -19.86
C VAL A 227 -1.22 -2.84 -19.67
N HIS A 228 -0.10 -3.49 -19.34
CA HIS A 228 -0.07 -4.92 -19.04
C HIS A 228 -0.94 -5.24 -17.82
N HIS A 229 -0.79 -4.49 -16.73
CA HIS A 229 -1.54 -4.66 -15.50
C HIS A 229 -3.05 -4.46 -15.76
N ALA A 230 -3.44 -3.41 -16.49
CA ALA A 230 -4.84 -3.21 -16.88
C ALA A 230 -5.37 -4.40 -17.70
N LEU A 231 -4.58 -4.95 -18.63
CA LEU A 231 -4.97 -6.16 -19.37
C LEU A 231 -5.16 -7.35 -18.43
N VAL A 232 -4.24 -7.61 -17.50
CA VAL A 232 -4.37 -8.68 -16.50
C VAL A 232 -5.67 -8.51 -15.70
N ARG A 233 -5.92 -7.30 -15.18
CA ARG A 233 -7.10 -7.02 -14.35
C ARG A 233 -8.42 -7.11 -15.13
N LEU A 234 -8.46 -6.65 -16.37
CA LEU A 234 -9.67 -6.65 -17.21
C LEU A 234 -9.96 -8.03 -17.81
N THR A 235 -8.91 -8.81 -18.10
CA THR A 235 -9.04 -10.10 -18.79
C THR A 235 -9.13 -11.28 -17.83
N GLY A 236 -8.46 -11.19 -16.68
CA GLY A 236 -8.21 -12.30 -15.76
C GLY A 236 -7.08 -13.23 -16.23
N ARG A 237 -6.47 -12.95 -17.39
CA ARG A 237 -5.32 -13.68 -17.93
C ARG A 237 -4.04 -13.05 -17.44
N ASP A 238 -3.18 -13.85 -16.83
CA ASP A 238 -1.91 -13.39 -16.26
C ASP A 238 -0.76 -14.23 -16.85
N PRO A 239 -0.19 -13.78 -17.98
CA PRO A 239 0.85 -14.54 -18.65
C PRO A 239 2.16 -14.51 -17.88
N LEU A 240 2.78 -15.67 -17.69
CA LEU A 240 4.10 -15.75 -17.09
C LEU A 240 5.15 -15.09 -17.99
N LEU A 241 5.88 -14.12 -17.43
CA LEU A 241 6.98 -13.45 -18.09
C LEU A 241 8.32 -14.15 -17.78
N PRO A 242 9.38 -13.95 -18.60
CA PRO A 242 10.70 -14.47 -18.30
C PRO A 242 11.22 -13.96 -16.95
N GLU A 243 11.84 -14.85 -16.18
CA GLU A 243 12.43 -14.53 -14.87
C GLU A 243 13.43 -13.38 -15.00
N GLY A 244 13.31 -12.37 -14.13
CA GLY A 244 14.24 -11.24 -14.10
C GLY A 244 14.18 -10.30 -15.30
N ALA A 245 13.14 -10.38 -16.14
CA ALA A 245 12.96 -9.43 -17.24
C ALA A 245 12.76 -8.00 -16.71
N ARG A 246 13.56 -7.05 -17.20
CA ARG A 246 13.52 -5.62 -16.81
C ARG A 246 13.63 -4.70 -18.02
N GLY A 247 13.24 -3.43 -17.86
CA GLY A 247 13.37 -2.39 -18.89
C GLY A 247 12.84 -2.83 -20.26
N ALA A 248 13.65 -2.68 -21.30
CA ALA A 248 13.33 -3.12 -22.65
C ALA A 248 13.00 -4.62 -22.77
N ALA A 249 13.68 -5.50 -22.01
CA ALA A 249 13.43 -6.94 -22.03
C ALA A 249 12.06 -7.29 -21.44
N TYR A 250 11.69 -6.64 -20.34
CA TYR A 250 10.33 -6.73 -19.77
C TYR A 250 9.28 -6.28 -20.79
N ALA A 251 9.51 -5.13 -21.43
CA ALA A 251 8.56 -4.60 -22.39
C ALA A 251 8.39 -5.49 -23.64
N ALA A 252 9.49 -6.10 -24.10
CA ALA A 252 9.45 -7.09 -25.18
C ALA A 252 8.71 -8.36 -24.76
N ALA A 253 8.94 -8.86 -23.54
CA ALA A 253 8.25 -10.03 -23.01
C ALA A 253 6.74 -9.81 -22.88
N VAL A 254 6.31 -8.67 -22.33
CA VAL A 254 4.90 -8.27 -22.28
C VAL A 254 4.29 -8.26 -23.68
N ARG A 255 4.94 -7.59 -24.64
CA ARG A 255 4.43 -7.54 -26.02
C ARG A 255 4.29 -8.94 -26.62
N ALA A 256 5.29 -9.80 -26.46
CA ALA A 256 5.24 -11.18 -26.93
C ALA A 256 4.09 -11.98 -26.28
N ALA A 257 3.88 -11.80 -24.97
CA ALA A 257 2.83 -12.50 -24.22
C ALA A 257 1.40 -12.15 -24.66
N TRP A 258 1.20 -10.97 -25.25
CA TRP A 258 -0.10 -10.48 -25.74
C TRP A 258 -0.21 -10.46 -27.28
N ALA A 259 0.84 -10.85 -28.01
CA ALA A 259 0.91 -10.71 -29.47
C ALA A 259 -0.14 -11.55 -30.23
N ASP A 260 -0.56 -12.67 -29.65
CA ASP A 260 -1.60 -13.54 -30.23
C ASP A 260 -3.03 -13.05 -29.97
N GLY A 261 -3.19 -11.99 -29.17
CA GLY A 261 -4.49 -11.39 -28.84
C GLY A 261 -5.37 -12.24 -27.91
N ARG A 262 -4.86 -13.34 -27.32
CA ARG A 262 -5.64 -14.16 -26.39
C ARG A 262 -5.90 -13.43 -25.08
N THR A 263 -7.13 -13.50 -24.60
CA THR A 263 -7.61 -12.78 -23.40
C THR A 263 -8.42 -13.65 -22.46
N GLU A 264 -8.58 -14.92 -22.80
CA GLU A 264 -9.24 -15.92 -21.98
C GLU A 264 -8.34 -16.27 -20.80
N PRO A 265 -8.85 -16.26 -19.55
CA PRO A 265 -8.09 -16.73 -18.41
C PRO A 265 -7.81 -18.22 -18.56
N ALA A 266 -6.60 -18.65 -18.20
CA ALA A 266 -6.25 -20.06 -18.16
C ALA A 266 -6.31 -20.61 -16.72
N ARG A 267 -6.23 -21.93 -16.59
CA ARG A 267 -6.24 -22.58 -15.27
C ARG A 267 -4.87 -22.44 -14.61
N PRO A 268 -4.81 -22.12 -13.31
CA PRO A 268 -3.55 -22.11 -12.57
C PRO A 268 -2.78 -23.42 -12.74
N GLY A 269 -1.49 -23.30 -13.01
CA GLY A 269 -0.59 -24.42 -13.21
C GLY A 269 0.73 -24.22 -12.49
N VAL A 270 1.09 -25.15 -11.61
CA VAL A 270 2.46 -25.23 -11.08
C VAL A 270 3.30 -26.06 -12.03
N ARG A 271 4.44 -25.50 -12.45
CA ARG A 271 5.34 -26.08 -13.45
C ARG A 271 6.79 -25.97 -13.00
N ASP A 272 7.66 -26.70 -13.69
CA ASP A 272 9.11 -26.65 -13.54
C ASP A 272 9.58 -26.76 -12.08
N LEU A 273 8.91 -27.63 -11.33
CA LEU A 273 9.22 -27.94 -9.95
C LEU A 273 10.56 -28.69 -9.90
N VAL A 274 11.58 -28.02 -9.38
CA VAL A 274 12.93 -28.55 -9.23
C VAL A 274 13.34 -28.43 -7.77
N VAL A 275 13.75 -29.55 -7.18
CA VAL A 275 14.32 -29.59 -5.83
C VAL A 275 15.83 -29.57 -5.96
N ASP A 276 16.45 -28.42 -5.69
CA ASP A 276 17.89 -28.22 -5.81
C ASP A 276 18.65 -28.87 -4.63
N SER A 277 18.03 -28.88 -3.44
CA SER A 277 18.51 -29.60 -2.25
C SER A 277 17.34 -29.97 -1.34
N GLY A 278 17.59 -30.78 -0.29
CA GLY A 278 16.57 -31.06 0.73
C GLY A 278 16.01 -29.83 1.45
N THR A 279 16.59 -28.65 1.24
CA THR A 279 16.16 -27.38 1.84
C THR A 279 15.80 -26.31 0.82
N ARG A 280 15.96 -26.57 -0.49
CA ARG A 280 15.76 -25.58 -1.55
C ARG A 280 15.02 -26.19 -2.72
N ALA A 281 14.00 -25.47 -3.17
CA ALA A 281 13.30 -25.80 -4.40
C ALA A 281 12.90 -24.52 -5.14
N ARG A 282 12.64 -24.68 -6.43
CA ARG A 282 12.12 -23.64 -7.32
C ARG A 282 11.00 -24.20 -8.17
N PHE A 283 10.06 -23.35 -8.51
CA PHE A 283 8.92 -23.68 -9.37
C PHE A 283 8.38 -22.38 -9.96
N ARG A 284 7.52 -22.50 -10.97
CA ARG A 284 6.76 -21.36 -11.51
C ARG A 284 5.27 -21.63 -11.37
N VAL A 285 4.53 -20.55 -11.14
CA VAL A 285 3.07 -20.54 -11.15
C VAL A 285 2.66 -19.82 -12.43
N GLU A 286 1.94 -20.51 -13.29
CA GLU A 286 1.36 -19.99 -14.53
C GLU A 286 -0.13 -19.73 -14.29
N GLU A 287 -0.62 -18.55 -14.69
CA GLU A 287 -2.05 -18.17 -14.58
C GLU A 287 -2.56 -18.36 -13.15
N GLY A 288 -1.72 -17.97 -12.18
CA GLY A 288 -1.98 -18.12 -10.75
C GLY A 288 -3.24 -17.37 -10.34
N ALA A 289 -3.99 -17.91 -9.38
CA ALA A 289 -5.24 -17.28 -8.96
C ALA A 289 -5.02 -15.89 -8.33
N GLY A 290 -3.79 -15.59 -7.88
CA GLY A 290 -3.42 -14.28 -7.36
C GLY A 290 -4.25 -13.89 -6.12
N ARG A 291 -4.68 -14.89 -5.33
CA ARG A 291 -5.44 -14.66 -4.10
C ARG A 291 -4.59 -13.99 -3.04
N ILE A 292 -3.30 -14.33 -2.98
CA ILE A 292 -2.35 -13.72 -2.05
C ILE A 292 -1.25 -13.04 -2.87
N ARG A 293 -1.17 -11.72 -2.77
CA ARG A 293 -0.17 -10.93 -3.51
C ARG A 293 0.04 -9.55 -2.91
N VAL A 294 1.25 -9.02 -3.07
CA VAL A 294 1.51 -7.59 -2.95
C VAL A 294 1.17 -6.94 -4.28
N ASP A 295 0.25 -5.98 -4.26
CA ASP A 295 -0.23 -5.28 -5.45
C ASP A 295 -0.37 -3.79 -5.16
N PHE A 296 -0.47 -2.98 -6.20
CA PHE A 296 -0.70 -1.54 -6.07
C PHE A 296 -2.10 -1.23 -5.52
N ASP A 297 -2.14 -0.27 -4.61
CA ASP A 297 -3.39 0.29 -4.14
C ASP A 297 -4.07 1.10 -5.26
N PRO A 298 -5.41 1.24 -5.22
CA PRO A 298 -6.10 2.20 -6.07
C PRO A 298 -5.52 3.63 -5.92
N PRO A 299 -5.49 4.44 -7.00
CA PRO A 299 -4.92 5.79 -6.97
C PRO A 299 -5.50 6.64 -5.84
N ALA A 300 -4.63 7.04 -4.90
CA ALA A 300 -5.00 7.92 -3.81
C ALA A 300 -5.64 9.21 -4.36
N PRO A 301 -6.81 9.62 -3.84
CA PRO A 301 -7.39 10.91 -4.16
C PRO A 301 -6.40 12.07 -3.99
N GLY A 302 -6.34 13.01 -4.95
CA GLY A 302 -5.44 14.17 -4.88
C GLY A 302 -3.98 13.92 -5.25
N SER A 303 -3.54 12.65 -5.32
CA SER A 303 -2.19 12.29 -5.72
C SER A 303 -1.91 12.62 -7.20
N SER A 304 -0.70 13.11 -7.49
CA SER A 304 -0.19 13.22 -8.86
C SER A 304 0.32 11.88 -9.40
N TRP A 305 0.54 10.89 -8.53
CA TRP A 305 1.04 9.56 -8.89
C TRP A 305 -0.13 8.57 -8.99
N PRO A 306 -0.39 7.99 -10.18
CA PRO A 306 -1.48 7.01 -10.36
C PRO A 306 -1.27 5.72 -9.56
N ARG A 307 -0.01 5.35 -9.30
CA ARG A 307 0.37 4.21 -8.47
C ARG A 307 1.50 4.66 -7.56
N TRP A 308 1.33 4.48 -6.26
CA TRP A 308 2.32 4.87 -5.27
C TRP A 308 2.42 3.83 -4.17
N ASP A 309 1.31 3.62 -3.46
CA ASP A 309 1.21 2.67 -2.37
C ASP A 309 0.94 1.25 -2.86
N ARG A 310 1.41 0.28 -2.08
CA ARG A 310 1.19 -1.14 -2.27
C ARG A 310 0.62 -1.76 -1.01
N SER A 311 -0.24 -2.75 -1.20
CA SER A 311 -0.76 -3.56 -0.11
C SER A 311 -0.61 -5.04 -0.41
N LEU A 312 -0.33 -5.81 0.65
CA LEU A 312 -0.55 -7.24 0.64
C LEU A 312 -2.05 -7.50 0.73
N THR A 313 -2.59 -8.20 -0.25
CA THR A 313 -4.00 -8.54 -0.35
C THR A 313 -4.23 -10.04 -0.20
N PHE A 314 -5.38 -10.38 0.38
CA PHE A 314 -5.97 -11.72 0.43
C PHE A 314 -7.34 -11.64 -0.24
N ASP A 315 -7.54 -12.38 -1.33
CA ASP A 315 -8.76 -12.34 -2.16
C ASP A 315 -9.17 -10.91 -2.54
N GLY A 316 -8.17 -10.09 -2.87
CA GLY A 316 -8.34 -8.67 -3.23
C GLY A 316 -8.65 -7.75 -2.05
N LYS A 317 -8.79 -8.26 -0.83
CA LYS A 317 -8.93 -7.45 0.40
C LYS A 317 -7.54 -7.13 0.96
N PRO A 318 -7.19 -5.86 1.17
CA PRO A 318 -5.90 -5.50 1.73
C PRO A 318 -5.80 -5.88 3.21
N LEU A 319 -4.71 -6.55 3.60
CA LEU A 319 -4.38 -6.94 4.96
C LEU A 319 -3.33 -5.99 5.56
N TYR A 320 -2.21 -5.78 4.85
CA TYR A 320 -1.15 -4.86 5.25
C TYR A 320 -0.87 -3.87 4.13
N ARG A 321 -0.77 -2.58 4.45
CA ARG A 321 -0.07 -1.62 3.59
C ARG A 321 1.42 -1.90 3.72
N VAL A 322 2.12 -2.13 2.61
CA VAL A 322 3.56 -2.46 2.52
C VAL A 322 4.41 -1.20 2.20
N GLY A 323 3.75 -0.03 2.12
CA GLY A 323 4.38 1.24 1.83
C GLY A 323 4.41 1.53 0.33
N SER A 324 5.26 2.46 -0.08
CA SER A 324 5.30 2.94 -1.46
C SER A 324 6.35 2.23 -2.31
N VAL A 325 6.29 2.46 -3.63
CA VAL A 325 7.34 2.08 -4.58
C VAL A 325 8.56 3.01 -4.56
N CYS A 326 8.54 4.04 -3.73
CA CYS A 326 9.67 4.93 -3.59
C CYS A 326 10.84 4.18 -2.94
N GLY A 327 11.91 3.97 -3.69
CA GLY A 327 13.13 3.33 -3.17
C GLY A 327 13.81 4.11 -2.06
N THR A 328 13.47 5.40 -1.89
CA THR A 328 14.04 6.28 -0.85
C THR A 328 13.14 6.52 0.34
N CYS A 329 11.87 6.08 0.27
CA CYS A 329 11.03 6.04 1.46
C CYS A 329 11.41 4.82 2.30
N GLU A 330 11.22 4.94 3.62
CA GLU A 330 11.31 3.79 4.51
C GLU A 330 10.29 2.71 4.12
N LEU A 331 10.60 1.45 4.47
CA LEU A 331 9.61 0.39 4.40
C LEU A 331 8.50 0.66 5.43
N GLY A 332 7.37 1.16 4.97
CA GLY A 332 6.17 1.28 5.80
C GLY A 332 5.43 -0.05 5.89
N LEU A 333 5.06 -0.47 7.09
CA LEU A 333 4.08 -1.55 7.28
C LEU A 333 2.98 -1.08 8.20
N SER A 334 1.72 -1.31 7.83
CA SER A 334 0.57 -0.97 8.68
C SER A 334 -0.55 -1.96 8.45
N LEU A 335 -1.05 -2.56 9.54
CA LEU A 335 -2.25 -3.40 9.49
C LEU A 335 -3.45 -2.56 9.04
N LEU A 336 -4.10 -2.99 7.96
CA LEU A 336 -5.32 -2.35 7.44
C LEU A 336 -6.58 -3.03 7.96
N GLY A 337 -6.50 -4.33 8.26
CA GLY A 337 -7.61 -5.10 8.82
C GLY A 337 -7.41 -6.59 8.59
N TRP A 338 -8.19 -7.43 9.27
CA TRP A 338 -8.13 -8.87 9.13
C TRP A 338 -9.06 -9.35 8.02
N PRO A 339 -8.58 -10.07 7.00
CA PRO A 339 -9.43 -10.71 6.01
C PRO A 339 -10.38 -11.71 6.67
N ASP A 340 -11.64 -11.72 6.24
CA ASP A 340 -12.65 -12.65 6.76
C ASP A 340 -12.27 -14.10 6.44
N GLY A 341 -11.86 -14.90 7.42
CA GLY A 341 -11.88 -16.38 7.41
C GLY A 341 -11.19 -17.14 6.25
N GLU A 342 -10.59 -16.47 5.27
CA GLU A 342 -10.12 -17.05 3.99
C GLU A 342 -8.65 -17.49 4.05
N ALA A 343 -7.78 -16.71 4.72
CA ALA A 343 -6.40 -17.12 4.98
C ALA A 343 -6.34 -18.48 5.71
N SER A 344 -7.23 -18.68 6.69
CA SER A 344 -7.36 -19.94 7.43
C SER A 344 -7.82 -21.13 6.56
N ARG A 345 -8.53 -20.88 5.44
CA ARG A 345 -8.99 -21.94 4.51
C ARG A 345 -7.90 -22.39 3.54
N VAL A 346 -7.10 -21.46 3.02
CA VAL A 346 -5.92 -21.79 2.19
C VAL A 346 -4.91 -22.57 3.03
N ALA A 347 -4.62 -22.08 4.24
CA ALA A 347 -3.80 -22.74 5.24
C ALA A 347 -4.32 -24.14 5.62
N ALA A 348 -5.65 -24.28 5.73
CA ALA A 348 -6.28 -25.55 6.10
C ALA A 348 -5.99 -26.70 5.14
N ARG A 349 -5.82 -26.39 3.86
CA ARG A 349 -5.51 -27.38 2.82
C ARG A 349 -4.05 -27.86 2.89
N MET A 350 -3.15 -27.13 3.58
CA MET A 350 -1.72 -27.46 3.69
C MET A 350 -1.38 -28.37 4.90
N ARG A 351 -2.31 -28.55 5.85
CA ARG A 351 -2.01 -29.11 7.18
C ARG A 351 -1.55 -30.58 7.21
N GLY A 352 -1.87 -31.37 6.19
CA GLY A 352 -1.67 -32.84 6.22
C GLY A 352 -0.23 -33.33 6.25
N ARG A 353 0.78 -32.51 5.93
CA ARG A 353 2.20 -32.90 5.85
C ARG A 353 3.19 -31.94 6.53
N LEU A 354 2.69 -30.90 7.21
CA LEU A 354 3.51 -29.90 7.89
C LEU A 354 4.02 -30.32 9.26
N ALA A 355 3.43 -31.37 9.86
CA ALA A 355 3.78 -31.81 11.20
C ALA A 355 5.23 -32.35 11.29
N ASP A 356 5.77 -32.89 10.20
CA ASP A 356 7.07 -33.58 10.17
C ASP A 356 7.89 -33.26 8.91
N LEU A 357 7.92 -31.97 8.53
CA LEU A 357 8.66 -31.53 7.35
C LEU A 357 10.15 -31.37 7.65
N HIS A 358 10.97 -32.34 7.25
CA HIS A 358 12.44 -32.29 7.41
C HIS A 358 13.20 -32.02 6.14
N ARG A 359 12.57 -32.27 4.98
CA ARG A 359 13.17 -32.06 3.67
C ARG A 359 12.11 -31.71 2.65
N LEU A 360 12.50 -30.92 1.66
CA LEU A 360 11.76 -30.73 0.43
C LEU A 360 12.01 -31.92 -0.50
N ASP A 361 10.95 -32.39 -1.13
CA ASP A 361 11.01 -33.34 -2.23
C ASP A 361 9.91 -33.03 -3.26
N ALA A 362 10.04 -33.64 -4.43
CA ALA A 362 9.12 -33.37 -5.53
C ALA A 362 7.70 -33.86 -5.24
N ALA A 363 7.52 -34.91 -4.44
CA ALA A 363 6.20 -35.45 -4.11
C ALA A 363 5.42 -34.49 -3.20
N LEU A 364 6.08 -33.93 -2.19
CA LEU A 364 5.50 -32.92 -1.31
C LEU A 364 5.02 -31.70 -2.10
N LEU A 365 5.88 -31.15 -2.95
CA LEU A 365 5.56 -29.95 -3.72
C LEU A 365 4.49 -30.22 -4.80
N ALA A 366 4.46 -31.42 -5.39
CA ALA A 366 3.40 -31.84 -6.29
C ALA A 366 2.04 -31.90 -5.58
N ASP A 367 1.98 -32.48 -4.38
CA ASP A 367 0.75 -32.53 -3.57
C ASP A 367 0.26 -31.12 -3.19
N TRP A 368 1.19 -30.17 -3.04
CA TRP A 368 0.89 -28.80 -2.70
C TRP A 368 0.55 -27.92 -3.90
N SER A 369 0.68 -28.44 -5.13
CA SER A 369 0.43 -27.68 -6.35
C SER A 369 -0.94 -26.97 -6.38
N PRO A 370 -2.05 -27.57 -5.89
CA PRO A 370 -3.33 -26.86 -5.81
C PRO A 370 -3.29 -25.61 -4.92
N VAL A 371 -2.49 -25.62 -3.84
CA VAL A 371 -2.37 -24.47 -2.93
C VAL A 371 -1.37 -23.45 -3.47
N LEU A 372 -0.26 -23.91 -4.04
CA LEU A 372 0.72 -23.05 -4.70
C LEU A 372 0.10 -22.31 -5.90
N GLY A 373 -0.89 -22.91 -6.58
CA GLY A 373 -1.66 -22.27 -7.65
C GLY A 373 -2.57 -21.12 -7.18
N GLU A 374 -2.79 -20.94 -5.87
CA GLU A 374 -3.53 -19.78 -5.33
C GLU A 374 -2.65 -18.50 -5.29
N LEU A 375 -1.33 -18.64 -5.46
CA LEU A 375 -0.38 -17.53 -5.55
C LEU A 375 -0.55 -16.78 -6.89
N ALA A 376 0.08 -15.61 -7.01
CA ALA A 376 0.14 -14.88 -8.28
C ALA A 376 0.98 -15.65 -9.31
N THR A 377 0.84 -15.29 -10.59
CA THR A 377 1.74 -15.79 -11.63
C THR A 377 3.15 -15.30 -11.35
N GLY A 378 4.13 -16.18 -11.47
CA GLY A 378 5.53 -15.82 -11.31
C GLY A 378 6.48 -16.99 -11.06
N HIS A 379 7.76 -16.66 -10.91
CA HIS A 379 8.85 -17.55 -10.55
C HIS A 379 9.05 -17.53 -9.05
N TYR A 380 9.07 -18.72 -8.44
CA TYR A 380 9.11 -18.88 -6.99
C TYR A 380 10.36 -19.61 -6.52
N ARG A 381 10.77 -19.29 -5.30
CA ARG A 381 11.76 -20.02 -4.49
C ARG A 381 11.11 -20.49 -3.20
N ALA A 382 11.37 -21.73 -2.83
CA ALA A 382 10.99 -22.33 -1.56
C ALA A 382 12.24 -22.72 -0.77
N LEU A 383 12.32 -22.24 0.47
CA LEU A 383 13.41 -22.51 1.40
C LEU A 383 12.86 -23.16 2.67
N LEU A 384 13.50 -24.24 3.13
CA LEU A 384 13.22 -24.84 4.43
C LEU A 384 14.27 -24.37 5.44
N LEU A 385 13.83 -23.62 6.44
CA LEU A 385 14.67 -22.84 7.35
C LEU A 385 14.32 -23.13 8.81
N ASP A 386 15.31 -22.99 9.71
CA ASP A 386 15.11 -22.95 11.17
C ASP A 386 15.44 -21.51 11.66
N LEU A 387 14.42 -20.68 11.85
CA LEU A 387 14.55 -19.25 12.14
C LEU A 387 14.54 -18.97 13.65
N PRO A 388 15.55 -18.28 14.22
CA PRO A 388 15.49 -17.81 15.60
C PRO A 388 14.52 -16.63 15.68
N LEU A 389 13.32 -16.84 16.19
CA LEU A 389 12.27 -15.82 16.24
C LEU A 389 11.98 -15.38 17.67
N GLU A 390 11.89 -14.07 17.88
CA GLU A 390 11.35 -13.48 19.11
C GLU A 390 9.98 -12.88 18.87
N ARG A 391 9.12 -12.87 19.90
CA ARG A 391 7.83 -12.18 19.88
C ARG A 391 8.01 -10.72 20.28
N VAL A 392 7.49 -9.82 19.44
CA VAL A 392 7.50 -8.37 19.65
C VAL A 392 6.07 -7.91 19.93
N THR A 393 5.87 -7.32 21.10
CA THR A 393 4.61 -6.69 21.53
C THR A 393 4.78 -5.23 21.91
N ASP A 394 6.02 -4.76 21.95
CA ASP A 394 6.41 -3.40 22.33
C ASP A 394 6.98 -2.70 21.10
N PRO A 395 6.41 -1.56 20.66
CA PRO A 395 6.91 -0.79 19.53
C PRO A 395 8.40 -0.46 19.59
N ALA A 396 8.94 -0.17 20.78
CA ALA A 396 10.36 0.16 20.95
C ALA A 396 11.30 -1.00 20.60
N ARG A 397 10.79 -2.25 20.62
CA ARG A 397 11.57 -3.45 20.29
C ARG A 397 11.48 -3.84 18.81
N SER A 398 10.58 -3.22 18.06
CA SER A 398 10.36 -3.49 16.63
C SER A 398 11.57 -3.09 15.79
N TRP A 399 11.92 -3.85 14.75
CA TRP A 399 12.89 -3.40 13.74
C TRP A 399 12.46 -2.10 13.05
N TRP A 400 11.16 -1.81 12.99
CA TRP A 400 10.67 -0.54 12.48
C TRP A 400 11.08 0.68 13.32
N HIS A 401 11.54 0.47 14.55
CA HIS A 401 12.11 1.54 15.37
C HIS A 401 13.63 1.34 15.55
N ARG A 402 14.05 0.13 15.94
CA ARG A 402 15.44 -0.17 16.33
C ARG A 402 16.47 0.04 15.24
N ARG A 403 16.11 -0.08 13.96
CA ARG A 403 17.08 0.03 12.87
C ARG A 403 17.68 1.43 12.74
N ALA A 404 16.98 2.48 13.21
CA ALA A 404 17.48 3.84 13.19
C ALA A 404 18.82 3.96 13.95
N ALA A 405 19.00 3.18 15.03
CA ALA A 405 20.25 3.14 15.78
C ALA A 405 21.42 2.49 15.02
N ALA A 406 21.15 1.80 13.90
CA ALA A 406 22.19 1.25 13.03
C ALA A 406 22.62 2.23 11.93
N ARG A 407 21.90 3.35 11.75
CA ARG A 407 22.26 4.40 10.80
C ARG A 407 23.43 5.23 11.35
N PRO A 408 24.33 5.72 10.49
CA PRO A 408 25.33 6.69 10.90
C PRO A 408 24.66 7.95 11.47
N PRO A 409 25.26 8.60 12.49
CA PRO A 409 24.70 9.82 13.07
C PRO A 409 24.59 10.92 12.01
N GLU A 410 23.49 11.67 12.03
CA GLU A 410 23.29 12.80 11.11
C GLU A 410 24.28 13.93 11.44
N GLU A 411 24.83 14.57 10.40
CA GLU A 411 25.74 15.72 10.57
C GLU A 411 25.00 16.99 11.05
N ASP A 412 23.67 17.03 10.94
CA ASP A 412 22.83 18.18 11.28
C ASP A 412 21.65 17.74 12.17
N GLU A 413 21.85 17.77 13.50
CA GLU A 413 20.84 17.39 14.51
C GLU A 413 19.62 18.34 14.54
N SER A 414 19.61 19.44 13.74
CA SER A 414 18.56 20.46 13.79
C SER A 414 17.20 20.02 13.23
N TYR A 415 17.14 18.88 12.55
CA TYR A 415 15.92 18.28 12.00
C TYR A 415 15.60 16.88 12.55
N ALA A 416 16.37 16.38 13.52
CA ALA A 416 16.13 15.07 14.13
C ALA A 416 14.90 15.12 15.04
N GLU A 417 13.71 14.98 14.46
CA GLU A 417 12.50 14.68 15.23
C GLU A 417 12.72 13.33 15.93
N GLU A 418 12.64 13.29 17.26
CA GLU A 418 12.67 12.02 18.00
C GLU A 418 11.44 11.19 17.62
N ALA A 419 11.60 10.31 16.62
CA ALA A 419 10.53 9.46 16.13
C ALA A 419 9.99 8.58 17.26
N ARG A 420 8.72 8.77 17.60
CA ARG A 420 8.04 7.95 18.61
C ARG A 420 7.97 6.50 18.10
N PRO A 421 8.30 5.49 18.92
CA PRO A 421 8.22 4.09 18.51
C PRO A 421 6.86 3.68 17.93
N GLU A 422 5.79 4.31 18.40
CA GLU A 422 4.41 4.09 17.99
C GLU A 422 4.15 4.49 16.52
N ASP A 423 4.85 5.49 16.01
CA ASP A 423 4.68 6.01 14.65
C ASP A 423 5.18 5.01 13.59
N ALA A 424 6.15 4.17 13.97
CA ALA A 424 6.71 3.12 13.12
C ALA A 424 6.11 1.73 13.42
N TRP A 425 5.15 1.63 14.34
CA TRP A 425 4.58 0.35 14.71
C TRP A 425 3.72 -0.23 13.58
N PRO A 426 3.91 -1.51 13.16
CA PRO A 426 3.08 -2.14 12.13
C PRO A 426 1.60 -2.32 12.51
N GLY A 427 1.19 -1.87 13.70
CA GLY A 427 -0.18 -1.96 14.20
C GLY A 427 -0.51 -3.28 14.87
N VAL A 428 0.45 -4.20 14.99
CA VAL A 428 0.21 -5.54 15.54
C VAL A 428 1.47 -6.22 16.07
N ALA A 429 1.30 -7.02 17.13
CA ALA A 429 2.35 -7.89 17.63
C ALA A 429 2.76 -8.89 16.55
N HIS A 430 4.07 -9.11 16.41
CA HIS A 430 4.63 -9.93 15.35
C HIS A 430 5.83 -10.73 15.86
N LEU A 431 6.43 -11.52 14.97
CA LEU A 431 7.68 -12.22 15.22
C LEU A 431 8.80 -11.57 14.42
N GLN A 432 10.01 -11.55 14.93
CA GLN A 432 11.16 -11.04 14.18
C GLN A 432 12.43 -11.82 14.47
N LEU A 433 13.44 -11.70 13.61
CA LEU A 433 14.80 -12.13 13.94
C LEU A 433 15.37 -11.21 15.03
N PRO A 434 16.00 -11.73 16.09
CA PRO A 434 16.51 -10.91 17.20
C PRO A 434 17.71 -10.03 16.80
N THR A 435 18.41 -10.43 15.73
CA THR A 435 19.54 -9.71 15.12
C THR A 435 19.37 -9.68 13.61
N PRO A 436 20.00 -8.74 12.89
CA PRO A 436 20.09 -8.80 11.42
C PRO A 436 20.69 -10.13 10.96
N VAL A 437 20.41 -10.53 9.71
CA VAL A 437 20.92 -11.79 9.14
C VAL A 437 22.45 -11.81 9.18
N PRO A 438 23.07 -12.81 9.85
CA PRO A 438 24.52 -12.89 9.96
C PRO A 438 25.21 -13.04 8.60
N GLY A 439 26.33 -12.34 8.43
CA GLY A 439 27.15 -12.45 7.22
C GLY A 439 26.57 -11.75 5.99
N ALA A 440 25.45 -11.04 6.10
CA ALA A 440 24.97 -10.13 5.07
C ALA A 440 26.02 -9.06 4.78
N ARG A 441 26.24 -8.74 3.50
CA ARG A 441 27.03 -7.54 3.14
C ARG A 441 26.22 -6.30 3.54
N VAL A 442 26.85 -5.13 3.67
CA VAL A 442 26.06 -3.88 3.68
C VAL A 442 25.23 -3.89 2.39
N PRO A 443 23.89 -3.76 2.48
CA PRO A 443 23.08 -3.37 3.64
C PRO A 443 22.69 -4.46 4.66
N ALA A 444 22.54 -4.07 5.93
CA ALA A 444 22.00 -4.94 6.97
C ALA A 444 20.60 -5.48 6.58
N THR A 445 20.37 -6.76 6.85
CA THR A 445 19.12 -7.44 6.49
C THR A 445 18.26 -7.70 7.73
N TYR A 446 17.14 -7.00 7.83
CA TYR A 446 16.18 -7.08 8.95
C TYR A 446 15.04 -8.05 8.63
N GLY A 447 14.79 -9.03 9.50
CA GLY A 447 13.77 -10.07 9.27
C GLY A 447 12.56 -9.95 10.17
N ALA A 448 11.37 -9.89 9.61
CA ALA A 448 10.09 -9.83 10.33
C ALA A 448 9.04 -10.76 9.72
N LEU A 449 8.25 -11.42 10.58
CA LEU A 449 7.13 -12.28 10.23
C LEU A 449 5.83 -11.70 10.81
N LEU A 450 4.97 -11.22 9.93
CA LEU A 450 3.67 -10.67 10.28
C LEU A 450 2.60 -11.77 10.32
N PRO A 451 1.70 -11.72 11.31
CA PRO A 451 0.61 -12.68 11.38
C PRO A 451 -0.48 -12.36 10.33
N SER A 452 -1.10 -13.38 9.74
CA SER A 452 -2.32 -13.21 8.90
C SER A 452 -3.65 -13.30 9.67
N GLN A 453 -3.60 -13.47 10.99
CA GLN A 453 -4.77 -13.49 11.87
C GLN A 453 -4.39 -12.84 13.22
N PRO A 454 -5.35 -12.36 14.02
CA PRO A 454 -5.06 -11.75 15.32
C PRO A 454 -4.26 -12.71 16.23
N PRO A 455 -3.10 -12.32 16.77
CA PRO A 455 -2.35 -13.12 17.74
C PRO A 455 -3.15 -13.50 18.99
N GLU A 456 -4.16 -12.71 19.34
CA GLU A 456 -5.07 -12.91 20.47
C GLU A 456 -6.07 -14.03 20.19
N ALA A 457 -6.30 -14.39 18.92
CA ALA A 457 -7.19 -15.47 18.51
C ALA A 457 -6.53 -16.86 18.62
N LEU A 458 -5.26 -16.94 19.03
CA LEU A 458 -4.57 -18.22 19.18
C LEU A 458 -5.10 -18.98 20.41
N ASP A 459 -5.74 -20.13 20.16
CA ASP A 459 -6.09 -21.10 21.20
C ASP A 459 -4.88 -21.50 22.08
N PRO A 460 -4.88 -21.15 23.38
CA PRO A 460 -3.79 -21.48 24.30
C PRO A 460 -3.52 -22.98 24.44
N ALA A 461 -4.56 -23.83 24.35
CA ALA A 461 -4.39 -25.28 24.46
C ALA A 461 -3.61 -25.84 23.25
N THR A 462 -3.93 -25.35 22.05
CA THR A 462 -3.19 -25.68 20.83
C THR A 462 -1.74 -25.19 20.88
N VAL A 463 -1.48 -23.98 21.39
CA VAL A 463 -0.10 -23.48 21.60
C VAL A 463 0.65 -24.38 22.58
N ALA A 464 0.05 -24.71 23.72
CA ALA A 464 0.67 -25.58 24.73
C ALA A 464 1.00 -26.97 24.18
N ARG A 465 0.11 -27.55 23.37
CA ARG A 465 0.37 -28.83 22.68
C ARG A 465 1.58 -28.74 21.76
N HIS A 466 1.69 -27.68 20.96
CA HIS A 466 2.87 -27.48 20.11
C HIS A 466 4.13 -27.22 20.92
N ALA A 467 4.04 -26.50 22.04
CA ALA A 467 5.17 -26.30 22.94
C ALA A 467 5.68 -27.62 23.52
N ALA A 468 4.77 -28.51 23.93
CA ALA A 468 5.14 -29.85 24.39
C ALA A 468 5.81 -30.69 23.29
N ALA A 469 5.30 -30.65 22.06
CA ALA A 469 5.90 -31.32 20.91
C ALA A 469 7.32 -30.78 20.62
N VAL A 470 7.50 -29.46 20.60
CA VAL A 470 8.80 -28.81 20.39
C VAL A 470 9.80 -29.20 21.49
N ALA A 471 9.34 -29.24 22.75
CA ALA A 471 10.13 -29.69 23.90
C ALA A 471 10.51 -31.17 23.81
N ALA A 472 9.66 -32.00 23.20
CA ALA A 472 9.95 -33.41 22.90
C ALA A 472 10.90 -33.62 21.71
N GLY A 473 11.33 -32.53 21.04
CA GLY A 473 12.26 -32.58 19.91
C GLY A 473 11.57 -32.56 18.53
N GLU A 474 10.24 -32.55 18.47
CA GLU A 474 9.52 -32.41 17.20
C GLU A 474 9.78 -31.02 16.58
N ARG A 475 9.68 -30.93 15.24
CA ARG A 475 9.91 -29.69 14.50
C ARG A 475 8.78 -29.40 13.51
N PRO A 476 7.55 -29.11 13.98
CA PRO A 476 6.41 -28.86 13.10
C PRO A 476 6.62 -27.55 12.32
N ALA A 477 6.58 -27.60 10.99
CA ALA A 477 6.88 -26.46 10.14
C ALA A 477 5.71 -25.47 10.05
N ALA A 478 6.00 -24.18 9.98
CA ALA A 478 5.06 -23.13 9.55
C ALA A 478 5.25 -22.81 8.06
N VAL A 479 4.25 -22.20 7.42
CA VAL A 479 4.34 -21.74 6.03
C VAL A 479 4.30 -20.22 6.01
N VAL A 480 5.28 -19.62 5.34
CA VAL A 480 5.41 -18.18 5.19
C VAL A 480 5.49 -17.83 3.72
N LEU A 481 4.67 -16.87 3.29
CA LEU A 481 4.87 -16.17 2.03
C LEU A 481 5.68 -14.91 2.33
N GLY A 482 6.89 -14.80 1.80
CA GLY A 482 7.73 -13.65 2.04
C GLY A 482 8.29 -13.02 0.79
N TRP A 483 8.86 -11.85 0.95
CA TRP A 483 9.57 -11.11 -0.08
C TRP A 483 10.77 -10.39 0.53
N VAL A 484 11.65 -9.95 -0.36
CA VAL A 484 12.78 -9.09 -0.02
C VAL A 484 12.45 -7.68 -0.52
N ASP A 485 12.76 -6.67 0.27
CA ASP A 485 12.56 -5.27 -0.10
C ASP A 485 13.84 -4.48 0.24
N ASP A 486 14.58 -4.06 -0.78
CA ASP A 486 15.76 -3.22 -0.64
C ASP A 486 15.35 -1.75 -0.66
N ARG A 487 15.96 -0.94 0.20
CA ARG A 487 15.68 0.49 0.31
C ARG A 487 16.99 1.28 0.35
N TYR A 488 16.98 2.43 -0.31
CA TYR A 488 18.00 3.46 -0.20
C TYR A 488 17.39 4.66 0.54
N VAL A 489 17.08 4.43 1.82
CA VAL A 489 16.30 5.32 2.67
C VAL A 489 16.93 6.71 2.70
N GLU A 490 16.09 7.72 2.47
CA GLU A 490 16.48 9.14 2.45
C GLU A 490 17.60 9.47 1.46
N ALA A 491 17.79 8.60 0.46
CA ALA A 491 18.92 8.64 -0.46
C ALA A 491 20.28 8.65 0.26
N ARG A 492 20.39 7.92 1.37
CA ARG A 492 21.59 7.86 2.21
C ARG A 492 21.89 6.45 2.72
N ASP A 493 20.86 5.78 3.25
CA ASP A 493 21.05 4.54 3.99
C ASP A 493 20.54 3.34 3.18
N GLU A 494 21.44 2.42 2.84
CA GLU A 494 21.04 1.15 2.26
C GLU A 494 20.53 0.23 3.38
N GLU A 495 19.31 -0.28 3.21
CA GLU A 495 18.65 -1.23 4.12
C GLU A 495 18.03 -2.38 3.30
N ARG A 496 18.08 -3.61 3.84
CA ARG A 496 17.36 -4.75 3.26
C ARG A 496 16.36 -5.29 4.27
N TRP A 497 15.16 -5.59 3.78
CA TRP A 497 14.10 -6.20 4.59
C TRP A 497 13.72 -7.58 4.06
N LEU A 498 13.62 -8.54 4.97
CA LEU A 498 12.96 -9.83 4.75
C LEU A 498 11.63 -9.78 5.48
N VAL A 499 10.55 -9.62 4.72
CA VAL A 499 9.21 -9.60 5.29
C VAL A 499 8.49 -10.86 4.89
N GLY A 500 7.93 -11.56 5.88
CA GLY A 500 7.09 -12.73 5.67
C GLY A 500 5.71 -12.51 6.26
N VAL A 501 4.69 -13.07 5.62
CA VAL A 501 3.36 -13.24 6.22
C VAL A 501 3.10 -14.71 6.46
N VAL A 502 2.70 -15.02 7.70
CA VAL A 502 2.40 -16.38 8.13
C VAL A 502 1.12 -16.85 7.45
N LEU A 503 1.21 -17.82 6.56
CA LEU A 503 0.04 -18.44 5.94
C LEU A 503 -0.55 -19.51 6.85
N ASP A 504 0.30 -20.39 7.40
CA ASP A 504 -0.09 -21.43 8.35
C ASP A 504 0.96 -21.56 9.47
N GLY A 505 0.51 -21.96 10.66
CA GLY A 505 1.40 -22.30 11.77
C GLY A 505 1.55 -21.22 12.83
N HIS A 506 0.65 -20.24 12.95
CA HIS A 506 0.74 -19.20 14.00
C HIS A 506 0.86 -19.78 15.41
N HIS A 507 0.10 -20.83 15.74
CA HIS A 507 0.24 -21.53 17.04
C HIS A 507 1.61 -22.21 17.21
N ARG A 508 2.16 -22.78 16.13
CA ARG A 508 3.50 -23.42 16.15
C ARG A 508 4.57 -22.36 16.38
N LEU A 509 4.52 -21.26 15.65
CA LEU A 509 5.47 -20.17 15.78
C LEU A 509 5.42 -19.52 17.17
N ALA A 510 4.22 -19.33 17.72
CA ALA A 510 4.06 -18.85 19.10
C ALA A 510 4.70 -19.81 20.12
N ALA A 511 4.56 -21.13 19.92
CA ALA A 511 5.19 -22.14 20.76
C ALA A 511 6.72 -22.12 20.64
N TYR A 512 7.27 -22.02 19.43
CA TYR A 512 8.72 -21.90 19.20
C TYR A 512 9.31 -20.66 19.87
N ALA A 513 8.69 -19.50 19.66
CA ALA A 513 9.14 -18.24 20.25
C ALA A 513 9.12 -18.29 21.79
N ALA A 514 8.07 -18.89 22.38
CA ALA A 514 8.00 -19.10 23.83
C ALA A 514 9.06 -20.07 24.35
N ALA A 515 9.44 -21.07 23.56
CA ALA A 515 10.48 -22.05 23.92
C ALA A 515 11.91 -21.56 23.66
N GLY A 516 12.11 -20.45 22.93
CA GLY A 516 13.43 -19.98 22.52
C GLY A 516 14.16 -20.93 21.56
N VAL A 517 13.40 -21.76 20.83
CA VAL A 517 13.92 -22.74 19.86
C VAL A 517 13.70 -22.19 18.45
N PRO A 518 14.70 -22.28 17.54
CA PRO A 518 14.52 -21.90 16.14
C PRO A 518 13.29 -22.57 15.53
N ALA A 519 12.42 -21.75 14.96
CA ALA A 519 11.16 -22.18 14.37
C ALA A 519 11.38 -22.75 12.98
N ARG A 520 10.85 -23.94 12.71
CA ARG A 520 10.89 -24.49 11.37
C ARG A 520 9.90 -23.77 10.47
N VAL A 521 10.38 -23.23 9.35
CA VAL A 521 9.60 -22.45 8.40
C VAL A 521 9.87 -22.91 6.98
N LEU A 522 8.80 -23.19 6.24
CA LEU A 522 8.83 -23.23 4.79
C LEU A 522 8.52 -21.83 4.26
N TRP A 523 9.57 -21.17 3.81
CA TRP A 523 9.52 -19.82 3.25
C TRP A 523 9.35 -19.90 1.73
N ILE A 524 8.31 -19.25 1.20
CA ILE A 524 8.01 -19.18 -0.23
C ILE A 524 8.10 -17.71 -0.66
N SER A 525 8.86 -17.41 -1.71
CA SER A 525 8.98 -16.07 -2.27
C SER A 525 8.80 -16.04 -3.77
N CYS A 526 8.03 -15.06 -4.25
CA CYS A 526 8.00 -14.68 -5.66
C CYS A 526 9.25 -13.84 -5.97
N LEU A 527 9.87 -14.09 -7.12
CA LEU A 527 11.00 -13.32 -7.63
C LEU A 527 10.56 -12.22 -8.61
N ASP A 528 9.35 -12.32 -9.15
CA ASP A 528 8.81 -11.35 -10.09
C ASP A 528 8.02 -10.25 -9.34
N GLY A 529 8.18 -9.00 -9.77
CA GLY A 529 7.35 -7.88 -9.29
C GLY A 529 7.94 -7.02 -8.16
N GLY A 530 9.23 -7.17 -7.82
CA GLY A 530 9.94 -6.26 -6.92
C GLY A 530 10.45 -5.00 -7.65
N PRO A 531 10.37 -3.79 -7.05
CA PRO A 531 10.99 -2.58 -7.59
C PRO A 531 12.52 -2.54 -7.47
N THR A 532 13.17 -3.52 -6.84
CA THR A 532 14.61 -3.48 -6.60
C THR A 532 15.40 -4.50 -7.42
N GLU A 533 16.56 -4.02 -7.87
CA GLU A 533 17.65 -4.77 -8.50
C GLU A 533 18.02 -5.99 -7.65
N ASP A 534 18.48 -7.08 -8.28
CA ASP A 534 19.07 -8.37 -7.82
C ASP A 534 19.11 -8.83 -6.34
N GLY A 535 18.93 -7.96 -5.35
CA GLY A 535 18.88 -8.19 -3.90
C GLY A 535 17.80 -9.15 -3.43
N GLY A 536 16.74 -9.39 -4.21
CA GLY A 536 15.79 -10.45 -3.91
C GLY A 536 16.40 -11.85 -3.89
N LEU A 537 17.25 -12.18 -4.87
CA LEU A 537 17.96 -13.47 -4.91
C LEU A 537 19.10 -13.51 -3.90
N GLU A 538 19.81 -12.39 -3.73
CA GLU A 538 20.90 -12.28 -2.75
C GLU A 538 20.39 -12.46 -1.32
N GLY A 539 19.33 -11.74 -0.93
CA GLY A 539 18.73 -11.84 0.40
C GLY A 539 18.18 -13.24 0.70
N LEU A 540 17.59 -13.93 -0.29
CA LEU A 540 17.18 -15.33 -0.13
C LEU A 540 18.38 -16.27 0.00
N ALA A 541 19.50 -15.99 -0.68
CA ALA A 541 20.73 -16.77 -0.55
C ALA A 541 21.38 -16.55 0.83
N GLU A 542 21.41 -15.32 1.34
CA GLU A 542 21.86 -14.98 2.70
C GLU A 542 21.02 -15.71 3.76
N LEU A 543 19.69 -15.67 3.63
CA LEU A 543 18.77 -16.37 4.51
C LEU A 543 19.01 -17.89 4.49
N SER A 544 19.17 -18.47 3.29
CA SER A 544 19.48 -19.89 3.13
C SER A 544 20.85 -20.25 3.71
N ALA A 545 21.87 -19.41 3.58
CA ALA A 545 23.21 -19.67 4.10
C ALA A 545 23.23 -19.62 5.62
N ALA A 546 22.49 -18.69 6.22
CA ALA A 546 22.42 -18.50 7.66
C ALA A 546 21.55 -19.55 8.37
N TYR A 547 20.40 -19.92 7.78
CA TYR A 547 19.32 -20.61 8.51
C TYR A 547 18.75 -21.85 7.84
N ALA A 548 19.31 -22.36 6.73
CA ALA A 548 18.83 -23.62 6.16
C ALA A 548 18.89 -24.76 7.19
N VAL A 549 17.85 -25.60 7.19
CA VAL A 549 17.80 -26.80 8.04
C VAL A 549 19.06 -27.63 7.80
N ARG A 550 19.81 -27.89 8.87
CA ARG A 550 20.99 -28.75 8.80
C ARG A 550 20.52 -30.21 8.85
N ALA A 551 21.04 -31.01 7.92
CA ALA A 551 20.79 -32.45 7.84
C ALA A 551 21.44 -33.20 9.01
#